data_AF-A0A2N1T8R2-F1
#
_entry.id   AF-A0A2N1T8R2-F1
#
_cell.length_a   1.000
_cell.length_b   1.000
_cell.length_c   1.000
_cell.angle_alpha   90.00
_cell.angle_beta   90.00
_cell.angle_gamma   90.00
#
_symmetry.space_group_name_H-M   'P 1'
#
loop_
_entity.id
_entity.type
_entity.pdbx_description
1 polymer ?
#
loop_
_entity_poly.entity_id
_entity_poly.type
_entity_poly.pdbx_seq_one_letter_code
_entity_poly.pdbx_strand_id
1 'polypeptide(L)'
;MSKVAVIRCDSYDPDAVGAAVRRGVDLLGGMDSFVSRDEKILLKPNLLAADPPDKCTTTHPAVFTAVAGLVLETGARVSFGDSPAVGSTAGAARKSGLLEAARELDIPMADFKEGVEADYPEGRQNKRFVIARAVMESDGLVSLPKLKTHGFEKYTGAVKNQFGCIPGVLKGEFHVKLPDAGDFARMLLDLNAFVKPRLYIMDGIMAMEGNGPRGGKVKPMHVLLFSVDAVALDATACRIIGVNPRYVPTVQIGHDLGYGTAGEDAVEILGDDITSFVDNTFDIDRDPLKPFRAAGIMKFFRNRIVPKPVIDESRCVRCGICIDMCPAQPKAVNWDRGDKSCAPVYSYASCIRCYCCQELCPESAITLKKPMVRKLFSRS
;
A
#
# COMPACT_ATOMS: atom_id res chain seq x y z
N MET A 1 23.90 -1.60 -9.02
CA MET A 1 23.36 -2.23 -7.80
C MET A 1 22.36 -1.26 -7.21
N SER A 2 21.17 -1.72 -6.79
CA SER A 2 20.18 -0.85 -6.13
C SER A 2 20.58 -0.66 -4.66
N LYS A 3 20.38 0.53 -4.10
CA LYS A 3 20.74 0.83 -2.70
C LYS A 3 19.49 0.91 -1.84
N VAL A 4 19.51 0.28 -0.67
CA VAL A 4 18.45 0.39 0.34
C VAL A 4 19.06 0.74 1.68
N ALA A 5 18.75 1.92 2.21
CA ALA A 5 19.15 2.28 3.57
C ALA A 5 18.14 1.71 4.58
N VAL A 6 18.64 1.03 5.59
CA VAL A 6 17.88 0.42 6.68
C VAL A 6 18.28 1.13 7.97
N ILE A 7 17.32 1.80 8.61
CA ILE A 7 17.59 2.66 9.78
C ILE A 7 16.70 2.26 10.93
N ARG A 8 17.32 1.96 12.08
CA ARG A 8 16.61 1.76 13.34
C ARG A 8 15.97 3.06 13.79
N CYS A 9 14.69 2.98 14.15
CA CYS A 9 13.96 4.06 14.79
C CYS A 9 12.92 3.44 15.73
N ASP A 10 13.18 3.51 17.04
CA ASP A 10 12.44 2.70 18.02
C ASP A 10 11.06 3.28 18.38
N SER A 11 10.81 4.56 18.10
CA SER A 11 9.58 5.24 18.45
C SER A 11 9.21 6.34 17.45
N TYR A 12 8.03 6.94 17.63
CA TYR A 12 7.60 8.13 16.90
C TYR A 12 7.95 9.45 17.62
N ASP A 13 8.93 9.43 18.51
CA ASP A 13 9.49 10.66 19.08
C ASP A 13 10.06 11.57 17.96
N PRO A 14 9.67 12.85 17.90
CA PRO A 14 10.05 13.74 16.80
C PRO A 14 11.56 13.85 16.57
N ASP A 15 12.37 13.93 17.64
CA ASP A 15 13.81 14.08 17.53
C ASP A 15 14.46 12.77 17.02
N ALA A 16 14.03 11.63 17.57
CA ALA A 16 14.49 10.32 17.11
C ALA A 16 14.13 10.06 15.64
N VAL A 17 12.90 10.39 15.23
CA VAL A 17 12.46 10.24 13.85
C VAL A 17 13.21 11.20 12.92
N GLY A 18 13.38 12.46 13.32
CA GLY A 18 14.14 13.47 12.56
C GLY A 18 15.58 13.02 12.29
N ALA A 19 16.27 12.53 13.34
CA ALA A 19 17.62 12.01 13.21
C ALA A 19 17.70 10.78 12.29
N ALA A 20 16.77 9.83 12.46
CA ALA A 20 16.71 8.62 11.63
C ALA A 20 16.43 8.92 10.15
N VAL A 21 15.50 9.82 9.88
CA VAL A 21 15.15 10.26 8.52
C VAL A 21 16.34 10.97 7.85
N ARG A 22 16.99 11.91 8.54
CA ARG A 22 18.18 12.59 8.01
C ARG A 22 19.30 11.60 7.67
N ARG A 23 19.63 10.69 8.61
CA ARG A 23 20.64 9.65 8.39
C ARG A 23 20.31 8.76 7.18
N GLY A 24 19.05 8.32 7.05
CA GLY A 24 18.63 7.48 5.92
C GLY A 24 18.76 8.16 4.57
N VAL A 25 18.41 9.45 4.49
CA VAL A 25 18.53 10.26 3.28
C VAL A 25 20.01 10.56 2.95
N ASP A 26 20.83 10.87 3.96
CA ASP A 26 22.26 11.17 3.77
C ASP A 26 23.03 9.97 3.20
N LEU A 27 22.70 8.75 3.63
CA LEU A 27 23.28 7.52 3.08
C LEU A 27 22.97 7.32 1.58
N LEU A 28 21.91 7.95 1.09
CA LEU A 28 21.54 7.94 -0.33
C LEU A 28 22.04 9.17 -1.10
N GLY A 29 22.83 10.04 -0.47
CA GLY A 29 23.41 11.23 -1.10
C GLY A 29 22.81 12.56 -0.68
N GLY A 30 21.96 12.58 0.35
CA GLY A 30 21.34 13.81 0.87
C GLY A 30 20.09 14.23 0.06
N MET A 31 19.25 15.09 0.66
CA MET A 31 17.97 15.47 0.05
C MET A 31 18.15 16.24 -1.28
N ASP A 32 19.23 17.01 -1.40
CA ASP A 32 19.57 17.78 -2.61
C ASP A 32 19.83 16.87 -3.84
N SER A 33 20.09 15.57 -3.63
CA SER A 33 20.19 14.59 -4.72
C SER A 33 18.84 14.24 -5.36
N PHE A 34 17.73 14.55 -4.67
CA PHE A 34 16.37 14.18 -5.09
C PHE A 34 15.48 15.39 -5.37
N VAL A 35 15.77 16.51 -4.72
CA VAL A 35 14.96 17.73 -4.76
C VAL A 35 15.87 18.94 -4.95
N SER A 36 15.50 19.83 -5.86
CA SER A 36 16.17 21.11 -6.06
C SER A 36 15.33 22.28 -5.55
N ARG A 37 16.01 23.39 -5.26
CA ARG A 37 15.36 24.67 -4.89
C ARG A 37 14.29 25.05 -5.91
N ASP A 38 13.20 25.65 -5.43
CA ASP A 38 12.06 26.15 -6.20
C ASP A 38 11.20 25.10 -6.94
N GLU A 39 11.60 23.82 -6.95
CA GLU A 39 10.76 22.74 -7.50
C GLU A 39 9.46 22.58 -6.70
N LYS A 40 8.38 22.25 -7.39
CA LYS A 40 7.12 21.82 -6.78
C LYS A 40 7.19 20.34 -6.45
N ILE A 41 7.42 20.01 -5.18
CA ILE A 41 7.50 18.63 -4.71
C ILE A 41 6.21 18.21 -4.05
N LEU A 42 5.69 17.07 -4.51
CA LEU A 42 4.55 16.41 -3.91
C LEU A 42 5.01 15.34 -2.92
N LEU A 43 4.65 15.49 -1.65
CA LEU A 43 4.76 14.43 -0.66
C LEU A 43 3.53 13.52 -0.75
N LYS A 44 3.79 12.24 -1.00
CA LYS A 44 2.76 11.22 -1.18
C LYS A 44 2.73 10.26 0.01
N PRO A 45 2.03 10.59 1.12
CA PRO A 45 1.83 9.63 2.19
C PRO A 45 0.96 8.45 1.73
N ASN A 46 0.84 7.45 2.59
CA ASN A 46 -0.19 6.43 2.50
C ASN A 46 -1.42 6.87 3.32
N LEU A 47 -2.54 7.12 2.65
CA LEU A 47 -3.79 7.61 3.24
C LEU A 47 -4.96 6.73 2.80
N LEU A 48 -5.02 5.49 3.29
CA LEU A 48 -6.04 4.52 2.88
C LEU A 48 -7.47 4.93 3.27
N ALA A 49 -7.64 5.33 4.54
CA ALA A 49 -8.92 5.63 5.16
C ALA A 49 -8.75 6.62 6.33
N ALA A 50 -9.86 7.19 6.80
CA ALA A 50 -9.89 8.05 7.98
C ALA A 50 -9.77 7.23 9.28
N ASP A 51 -8.53 6.86 9.61
CA ASP A 51 -8.16 6.15 10.84
C ASP A 51 -7.11 6.96 11.62
N PRO A 52 -7.08 6.82 12.96
CA PRO A 52 -6.06 7.47 13.79
C PRO A 52 -4.65 6.87 13.57
N PRO A 53 -3.57 7.61 13.90
CA PRO A 53 -2.18 7.20 13.63
C PRO A 53 -1.78 5.86 14.26
N ASP A 54 -2.26 5.59 15.48
CA ASP A 54 -1.98 4.39 16.28
C ASP A 54 -2.45 3.11 15.57
N LYS A 55 -3.48 3.20 14.73
CA LYS A 55 -3.98 2.07 13.93
C LYS A 55 -3.02 1.65 12.82
N CYS A 56 -1.97 2.41 12.54
CA CYS A 56 -0.94 2.11 11.53
C CYS A 56 -1.51 1.84 10.12
N THR A 57 -2.68 2.41 9.81
CA THR A 57 -3.33 2.29 8.50
C THR A 57 -2.73 3.28 7.50
N THR A 58 -2.11 4.35 7.99
CA THR A 58 -1.55 5.45 7.20
C THR A 58 -0.12 5.73 7.64
N THR A 59 0.62 6.54 6.86
CA THR A 59 1.92 7.09 7.28
C THR A 59 1.74 7.88 8.57
N HIS A 60 2.68 7.71 9.52
CA HIS A 60 2.63 8.44 10.78
C HIS A 60 2.98 9.93 10.60
N PRO A 61 2.29 10.87 11.29
CA PRO A 61 2.59 12.30 11.23
C PRO A 61 4.05 12.66 11.52
N ALA A 62 4.69 12.04 12.52
CA ALA A 62 6.10 12.29 12.84
C ALA A 62 7.05 12.00 11.66
N VAL A 63 6.82 10.92 10.91
CA VAL A 63 7.62 10.58 9.71
C VAL A 63 7.35 11.58 8.61
N PHE A 64 6.09 11.96 8.40
CA PHE A 64 5.73 12.99 7.45
C PHE A 64 6.41 14.32 7.76
N THR A 65 6.32 14.81 9.00
CA THR A 65 6.95 16.07 9.45
C THR A 65 8.45 16.06 9.24
N ALA A 66 9.13 14.97 9.63
CA ALA A 66 10.57 14.85 9.47
C ALA A 66 11.00 14.90 8.00
N VAL A 67 10.32 14.16 7.12
CA VAL A 67 10.63 14.19 5.69
C VAL A 67 10.31 15.54 5.07
N ALA A 68 9.15 16.10 5.41
CA ALA A 68 8.72 17.40 4.92
C ALA A 68 9.69 18.53 5.29
N GLY A 69 10.20 18.51 6.53
CA GLY A 69 11.25 19.43 6.98
C GLY A 69 12.50 19.36 6.10
N LEU A 70 13.01 18.15 5.83
CA LEU A 70 14.18 17.99 4.95
C LEU A 70 13.93 18.47 3.52
N VAL A 71 12.73 18.26 2.97
CA VAL A 71 12.40 18.76 1.63
C VAL A 71 12.31 20.28 1.64
N LEU A 72 11.72 20.90 2.67
CA LEU A 72 11.66 22.36 2.81
C LEU A 72 13.05 22.99 2.96
N GLU A 73 13.99 22.34 3.66
CA GLU A 73 15.38 22.79 3.81
C GLU A 73 16.09 23.02 2.46
N THR A 74 15.72 22.28 1.41
CA THR A 74 16.26 22.47 0.04
C THR A 74 15.78 23.77 -0.63
N GLY A 75 14.73 24.40 -0.10
CA GLY A 75 14.03 25.54 -0.69
C GLY A 75 12.97 25.17 -1.73
N ALA A 76 12.51 23.92 -1.75
CA ALA A 76 11.42 23.48 -2.61
C ALA A 76 10.04 23.96 -2.12
N ARG A 77 9.08 24.02 -3.04
CA ARG A 77 7.67 24.30 -2.75
C ARG A 77 6.96 22.99 -2.52
N VAL A 78 6.54 22.74 -1.30
CA VAL A 78 6.00 21.43 -0.91
C VAL A 78 4.48 21.47 -0.89
N SER A 79 3.86 20.42 -1.40
CA SER A 79 2.45 20.10 -1.16
C SER A 79 2.33 18.63 -0.79
N PHE A 80 1.19 18.21 -0.24
CA PHE A 80 0.96 16.80 0.05
C PHE A 80 -0.41 16.33 -0.38
N GLY A 81 -0.53 15.05 -0.70
CA GLY A 81 -1.84 14.50 -1.03
C GLY A 81 -1.82 13.00 -1.31
N ASP A 82 -3.01 12.42 -1.25
CA ASP A 82 -3.29 11.04 -1.60
C ASP A 82 -4.80 10.92 -1.93
N SER A 83 -5.23 9.82 -2.54
CA SER A 83 -6.62 9.49 -2.75
C SER A 83 -7.01 8.33 -1.84
N PRO A 84 -7.81 8.53 -0.77
CA PRO A 84 -8.34 7.44 0.04
C PRO A 84 -9.37 6.62 -0.74
N ALA A 85 -9.57 5.38 -0.34
CA ALA A 85 -10.57 4.50 -0.98
C ALA A 85 -12.01 4.85 -0.57
N VAL A 86 -12.20 5.42 0.61
CA VAL A 86 -13.50 5.86 1.15
C VAL A 86 -13.31 7.19 1.89
N GLY A 87 -14.32 8.06 1.80
CA GLY A 87 -14.32 9.38 2.44
C GLY A 87 -13.54 10.43 1.65
N SER A 88 -13.43 11.63 2.22
CA SER A 88 -12.68 12.73 1.61
C SER A 88 -11.20 12.68 2.02
N THR A 89 -10.31 13.09 1.11
CA THR A 89 -8.87 13.21 1.41
C THR A 89 -8.61 14.06 2.65
N ALA A 90 -9.28 15.22 2.77
CA ALA A 90 -9.14 16.10 3.92
C ALA A 90 -9.64 15.47 5.23
N GLY A 91 -10.72 14.68 5.17
CA GLY A 91 -11.24 13.96 6.33
C GLY A 91 -10.27 12.87 6.80
N ALA A 92 -9.70 12.11 5.85
CA ALA A 92 -8.72 11.09 6.16
C ALA A 92 -7.42 11.70 6.73
N ALA A 93 -6.88 12.74 6.09
CA ALA A 93 -5.65 13.41 6.53
C ALA A 93 -5.79 14.03 7.93
N ARG A 94 -6.96 14.59 8.25
CA ARG A 94 -7.28 15.10 9.59
C ARG A 94 -7.32 13.98 10.63
N LYS A 95 -8.01 12.88 10.33
CA LYS A 95 -8.15 11.79 11.29
C LYS A 95 -6.80 11.10 11.57
N SER A 96 -5.93 11.05 10.58
CA SER A 96 -4.58 10.50 10.69
C SER A 96 -3.54 11.49 11.22
N GLY A 97 -3.92 12.71 11.61
CA GLY A 97 -3.00 13.75 12.10
C GLY A 97 -2.06 14.36 11.05
N LEU A 98 -2.17 13.96 9.78
CA LEU A 98 -1.30 14.45 8.70
C LEU A 98 -1.66 15.88 8.31
N LEU A 99 -2.94 16.25 8.40
CA LEU A 99 -3.36 17.62 8.11
C LEU A 99 -2.82 18.61 9.13
N GLU A 100 -2.82 18.23 10.40
CA GLU A 100 -2.26 19.01 11.50
C GLU A 100 -0.74 19.17 11.34
N ALA A 101 -0.02 18.07 11.10
CA ALA A 101 1.42 18.09 10.82
C ALA A 101 1.79 18.96 9.61
N ALA A 102 1.02 18.90 8.53
CA ALA A 102 1.25 19.73 7.35
C ALA A 102 1.00 21.22 7.63
N ARG A 103 0.00 21.56 8.45
CA ARG A 103 -0.30 22.94 8.84
C ARG A 103 0.82 23.56 9.68
N GLU A 104 1.43 22.79 10.57
CA GLU A 104 2.58 23.25 11.37
C GLU A 104 3.79 23.64 10.50
N LEU A 105 3.87 23.12 9.28
CA LEU A 105 4.92 23.39 8.31
C LEU A 105 4.46 24.29 7.14
N ASP A 106 3.25 24.86 7.21
CA ASP A 106 2.63 25.65 6.14
C ASP A 106 2.54 24.92 4.78
N ILE A 107 2.38 23.59 4.80
CA ILE A 107 2.28 22.75 3.59
C ILE A 107 0.81 22.59 3.18
N PRO A 108 0.40 23.06 1.99
CA PRO A 108 -0.95 22.89 1.50
C PRO A 108 -1.25 21.46 1.04
N MET A 109 -2.53 21.09 1.13
CA MET A 109 -3.05 19.90 0.47
C MET A 109 -3.12 20.11 -1.04
N ALA A 110 -2.70 19.11 -1.79
CA ALA A 110 -2.78 19.09 -3.24
C ALA A 110 -4.11 18.49 -3.74
N ASP A 111 -4.50 18.78 -4.99
CA ASP A 111 -5.73 18.28 -5.59
C ASP A 111 -5.62 16.82 -6.08
N PHE A 112 -6.24 15.91 -5.32
CA PHE A 112 -6.38 14.49 -5.64
C PHE A 112 -7.83 14.11 -6.03
N LYS A 113 -8.69 15.10 -6.28
CA LYS A 113 -10.07 14.87 -6.71
C LYS A 113 -10.18 14.84 -8.22
N GLU A 114 -9.55 15.80 -8.90
CA GLU A 114 -9.58 15.87 -10.36
C GLU A 114 -8.58 14.90 -10.98
N GLY A 115 -9.06 14.10 -11.93
CA GLY A 115 -8.26 13.18 -12.72
C GLY A 115 -7.97 13.76 -14.11
N VAL A 116 -6.74 13.59 -14.56
CA VAL A 116 -6.27 13.96 -15.90
C VAL A 116 -5.88 12.67 -16.63
N GLU A 117 -6.34 12.49 -17.87
CA GLU A 117 -5.85 11.41 -18.71
C GLU A 117 -4.39 11.68 -19.11
N ALA A 118 -3.53 10.69 -18.88
CA ALA A 118 -2.14 10.73 -19.28
C ALA A 118 -1.79 9.46 -20.04
N ASP A 119 -1.25 9.64 -21.26
CA ASP A 119 -0.71 8.55 -22.04
C ASP A 119 0.64 8.09 -21.48
N TYR A 120 0.88 6.80 -21.54
CA TYR A 120 2.13 6.15 -21.15
C TYR A 120 2.47 5.04 -22.14
N PRO A 121 2.88 5.38 -23.38
CA PRO A 121 3.11 4.40 -24.43
C PRO A 121 4.21 3.38 -24.10
N GLU A 122 5.07 3.65 -23.11
CA GLU A 122 6.13 2.76 -22.62
C GLU A 122 5.60 1.68 -21.66
N GLY A 123 4.42 1.85 -21.06
CA GLY A 123 3.86 0.91 -20.08
C GLY A 123 3.65 -0.47 -20.68
N ARG A 124 3.99 -1.55 -19.98
CA ARG A 124 3.97 -2.90 -20.57
C ARG A 124 2.57 -3.47 -20.72
N GLN A 125 1.69 -3.18 -19.75
CA GLN A 125 0.30 -3.60 -19.72
C GLN A 125 -0.64 -2.40 -19.89
N ASN A 126 -0.41 -1.33 -19.13
CA ASN A 126 -1.25 -0.15 -19.10
C ASN A 126 -0.57 1.00 -19.85
N LYS A 127 -1.16 1.40 -20.99
CA LYS A 127 -0.64 2.45 -21.88
C LYS A 127 -1.22 3.84 -21.63
N ARG A 128 -2.15 3.95 -20.68
CA ARG A 128 -2.83 5.18 -20.28
C ARG A 128 -3.31 5.04 -18.85
N PHE A 129 -3.28 6.14 -18.12
CA PHE A 129 -3.87 6.26 -16.79
C PHE A 129 -4.72 7.52 -16.67
N VAL A 130 -5.66 7.49 -15.73
CA VAL A 130 -6.26 8.71 -15.18
C VAL A 130 -5.55 8.97 -13.85
N ILE A 131 -4.88 10.12 -13.75
CA ILE A 131 -3.99 10.45 -12.64
C ILE A 131 -4.44 11.74 -11.99
N ALA A 132 -4.32 11.82 -10.66
CA ALA A 132 -4.62 13.03 -9.90
C ALA A 132 -3.85 14.22 -10.48
N ARG A 133 -4.55 15.33 -10.74
CA ARG A 133 -3.99 16.57 -11.29
C ARG A 133 -2.72 17.02 -10.56
N ALA A 134 -2.73 16.98 -9.23
CA ALA A 134 -1.57 17.33 -8.40
C ALA A 134 -0.29 16.57 -8.74
N VAL A 135 -0.41 15.29 -9.13
CA VAL A 135 0.75 14.46 -9.50
C VAL A 135 1.34 14.95 -10.83
N MET A 136 0.48 15.34 -11.79
CA MET A 136 0.90 15.84 -13.09
C MET A 136 1.47 17.26 -13.04
N GLU A 137 1.04 18.08 -12.08
CA GLU A 137 1.47 19.47 -11.91
C GLU A 137 2.69 19.65 -11.00
N SER A 138 3.16 18.57 -10.37
CA SER A 138 4.39 18.55 -9.57
C SER A 138 5.62 18.24 -10.42
N ASP A 139 6.76 18.84 -10.07
CA ASP A 139 8.05 18.58 -10.74
C ASP A 139 8.68 17.26 -10.24
N GLY A 140 8.31 16.83 -9.03
CA GLY A 140 8.79 15.59 -8.42
C GLY A 140 7.90 15.10 -7.28
N LEU A 141 8.07 13.83 -6.93
CA LEU A 141 7.28 13.16 -5.90
C LEU A 141 8.18 12.36 -4.95
N VAL A 142 7.95 12.50 -3.64
CA VAL A 142 8.55 11.69 -2.58
C VAL A 142 7.46 10.85 -1.92
N SER A 143 7.59 9.52 -1.99
CA SER A 143 6.57 8.57 -1.56
C SER A 143 6.84 8.06 -0.15
N LEU A 144 5.83 8.12 0.73
CA LEU A 144 5.95 7.70 2.13
C LEU A 144 5.06 6.49 2.43
N PRO A 145 5.38 5.28 1.91
CA PRO A 145 4.57 4.09 2.14
C PRO A 145 4.57 3.66 3.61
N LYS A 146 3.52 2.95 4.02
CA LYS A 146 3.40 2.28 5.32
C LYS A 146 3.59 0.78 5.16
N LEU A 147 4.43 0.15 5.98
CA LEU A 147 4.68 -1.30 5.97
C LEU A 147 3.46 -2.07 6.49
N LYS A 148 2.72 -2.74 5.60
CA LYS A 148 1.51 -3.49 5.99
C LYS A 148 1.28 -4.75 5.15
N THR A 149 0.53 -5.68 5.73
CA THR A 149 -0.08 -6.82 5.02
C THR A 149 -1.23 -6.39 4.11
N HIS A 150 -1.52 -7.21 3.10
CA HIS A 150 -2.65 -7.00 2.19
C HIS A 150 -3.26 -8.33 1.76
N GLY A 151 -4.58 -8.50 1.83
CA GLY A 151 -5.23 -9.79 1.53
C GLY A 151 -5.10 -10.28 0.07
N PHE A 152 -5.06 -9.36 -0.90
CA PHE A 152 -4.93 -9.66 -2.33
C PHE A 152 -3.46 -9.79 -2.79
N GLU A 153 -2.65 -8.75 -2.60
CA GLU A 153 -1.23 -8.67 -2.99
C GLU A 153 -0.24 -9.23 -1.95
N LYS A 154 -0.72 -9.84 -0.85
CA LYS A 154 0.02 -10.26 0.37
C LYS A 154 0.59 -9.11 1.20
N TYR A 155 1.12 -8.10 0.55
CA TYR A 155 1.90 -7.02 1.11
C TYR A 155 1.55 -5.69 0.44
N THR A 156 1.73 -4.59 1.17
CA THR A 156 1.71 -3.24 0.60
C THR A 156 2.93 -2.46 1.08
N GLY A 157 3.50 -1.68 0.17
CA GLY A 157 4.71 -0.90 0.38
C GLY A 157 4.89 0.13 -0.72
N ALA A 158 6.12 0.30 -1.17
CA ALA A 158 6.56 1.37 -2.07
C ALA A 158 5.81 1.38 -3.40
N VAL A 159 5.73 0.23 -4.09
CA VAL A 159 5.08 0.11 -5.40
C VAL A 159 3.59 0.39 -5.28
N LYS A 160 2.90 -0.27 -4.34
CA LYS A 160 1.44 -0.17 -4.20
C LYS A 160 0.98 1.21 -3.72
N ASN A 161 1.83 1.97 -3.02
CA ASN A 161 1.46 3.30 -2.52
C ASN A 161 1.09 4.28 -3.65
N GLN A 162 1.59 4.07 -4.87
CA GLN A 162 1.26 4.89 -6.04
C GLN A 162 -0.16 4.68 -6.55
N PHE A 163 -0.84 3.61 -6.13
CA PHE A 163 -2.25 3.41 -6.46
C PHE A 163 -3.13 4.56 -5.95
N GLY A 164 -2.68 5.25 -4.91
CA GLY A 164 -3.31 6.46 -4.40
C GLY A 164 -3.20 7.69 -5.32
N CYS A 165 -2.36 7.65 -6.36
CA CYS A 165 -2.31 8.65 -7.42
C CYS A 165 -3.48 8.53 -8.41
N ILE A 166 -4.22 7.42 -8.38
CA ILE A 166 -5.46 7.26 -9.15
C ILE A 166 -6.63 7.81 -8.33
N PRO A 167 -7.37 8.81 -8.84
CA PRO A 167 -8.40 9.49 -8.06
C PRO A 167 -9.66 8.64 -7.90
N GLY A 168 -10.21 8.64 -6.68
CA GLY A 168 -11.59 8.28 -6.37
C GLY A 168 -11.97 6.84 -6.71
N VAL A 169 -13.15 6.67 -7.32
CA VAL A 169 -13.80 5.37 -7.56
C VAL A 169 -13.13 4.53 -8.65
N LEU A 170 -12.28 5.13 -9.48
CA LEU A 170 -11.55 4.44 -10.56
C LEU A 170 -10.69 3.30 -10.02
N LYS A 171 -10.20 3.41 -8.79
CA LYS A 171 -9.49 2.33 -8.09
C LYS A 171 -10.33 1.06 -7.95
N GLY A 172 -11.64 1.19 -7.74
CA GLY A 172 -12.57 0.06 -7.71
C GLY A 172 -12.68 -0.63 -9.07
N GLU A 173 -12.60 0.12 -10.17
CA GLU A 173 -12.65 -0.45 -11.52
C GLU A 173 -11.43 -1.31 -11.85
N PHE A 174 -10.24 -0.90 -11.42
CA PHE A 174 -9.02 -1.71 -11.61
C PHE A 174 -9.14 -3.08 -10.95
N HIS A 175 -9.77 -3.17 -9.77
CA HIS A 175 -10.03 -4.45 -9.10
C HIS A 175 -11.05 -5.34 -9.83
N VAL A 176 -11.90 -4.75 -10.68
CA VAL A 176 -12.84 -5.51 -11.53
C VAL A 176 -12.18 -5.95 -12.83
N LYS A 177 -11.46 -5.04 -13.48
CA LYS A 177 -10.79 -5.28 -14.76
C LYS A 177 -9.60 -6.22 -14.61
N LEU A 178 -8.94 -6.21 -13.46
CA LEU A 178 -7.74 -7.00 -13.15
C LEU A 178 -7.98 -7.88 -11.90
N PRO A 179 -8.81 -8.93 -11.99
CA PRO A 179 -9.12 -9.80 -10.85
C PRO A 179 -8.00 -10.81 -10.55
N ASP A 180 -6.99 -10.92 -11.41
CA ASP A 180 -5.76 -11.68 -11.16
C ASP A 180 -4.71 -10.80 -10.47
N ALA A 181 -4.06 -11.32 -9.42
CA ALA A 181 -3.05 -10.58 -8.66
C ALA A 181 -1.80 -10.26 -9.49
N GLY A 182 -1.44 -11.11 -10.45
CA GLY A 182 -0.31 -10.84 -11.36
C GLY A 182 -0.63 -9.69 -12.31
N ASP A 183 -1.82 -9.69 -12.90
CA ASP A 183 -2.28 -8.59 -13.78
C ASP A 183 -2.42 -7.27 -13.01
N PHE A 184 -2.93 -7.31 -11.77
CA PHE A 184 -2.99 -6.12 -10.91
C PHE A 184 -1.60 -5.62 -10.54
N ALA A 185 -0.66 -6.52 -10.20
CA ALA A 185 0.72 -6.15 -9.92
C ALA A 185 1.44 -5.52 -11.12
N ARG A 186 1.23 -6.02 -12.35
CA ARG A 186 1.77 -5.38 -13.57
C ARG A 186 1.22 -3.97 -13.76
N MET A 187 -0.07 -3.76 -13.52
CA MET A 187 -0.65 -2.42 -13.55
C MET A 187 -0.02 -1.50 -12.50
N LEU A 188 0.18 -1.98 -11.27
CA LEU A 188 0.84 -1.21 -10.21
C LEU A 188 2.30 -0.86 -10.58
N LEU A 189 3.02 -1.77 -11.24
CA LEU A 189 4.38 -1.53 -11.70
C LEU A 189 4.44 -0.49 -12.83
N ASP A 190 3.54 -0.59 -13.81
CA ASP A 190 3.38 0.45 -14.85
C ASP A 190 3.05 1.81 -14.23
N LEU A 191 2.13 1.84 -13.27
CA LEU A 191 1.76 3.06 -12.56
C LEU A 191 2.94 3.64 -11.79
N ASN A 192 3.70 2.80 -11.08
CA ASN A 192 4.89 3.25 -10.34
C ASN A 192 5.98 3.81 -11.28
N ALA A 193 6.18 3.16 -12.44
CA ALA A 193 7.11 3.64 -13.47
C ALA A 193 6.64 4.93 -14.14
N PHE A 194 5.33 5.08 -14.35
CA PHE A 194 4.72 6.31 -14.87
C PHE A 194 4.87 7.48 -13.89
N VAL A 195 4.48 7.29 -12.62
CA VAL A 195 4.56 8.33 -11.58
C VAL A 195 6.01 8.67 -11.25
N LYS A 196 6.90 7.67 -11.32
CA LYS A 196 8.35 7.79 -11.10
C LYS A 196 8.74 8.60 -9.86
N PRO A 197 8.28 8.23 -8.64
CA PRO A 197 8.77 8.83 -7.40
C PRO A 197 10.30 8.87 -7.36
N ARG A 198 10.86 10.00 -6.93
CA ARG A 198 12.31 10.22 -6.86
C ARG A 198 12.94 9.54 -5.65
N LEU A 199 12.16 9.39 -4.58
CA LEU A 199 12.58 8.77 -3.32
C LEU A 199 11.38 8.11 -2.65
N TYR A 200 11.62 6.94 -2.05
CA TYR A 200 10.65 6.21 -1.23
C TYR A 200 11.19 6.11 0.20
N ILE A 201 10.37 6.50 1.17
CA ILE A 201 10.69 6.44 2.60
C ILE A 201 9.58 5.68 3.33
N MET A 202 9.84 4.40 3.61
CA MET A 202 8.87 3.52 4.21
C MET A 202 8.83 3.64 5.73
N ASP A 203 7.66 3.97 6.26
CA ASP A 203 7.33 3.91 7.67
C ASP A 203 7.08 2.44 8.07
N GLY A 204 8.07 1.84 8.72
CA GLY A 204 8.00 0.54 9.36
C GLY A 204 8.31 0.61 10.86
N ILE A 205 8.23 1.78 11.50
CA ILE A 205 8.49 1.89 12.95
C ILE A 205 7.45 1.02 13.69
N MET A 206 6.19 1.28 13.37
CA MET A 206 5.06 0.39 13.66
C MET A 206 4.45 -0.07 12.33
N ALA A 207 4.34 -1.37 12.13
CA ALA A 207 3.76 -2.01 10.94
C ALA A 207 2.37 -2.58 11.22
N MET A 208 1.71 -3.11 10.19
CA MET A 208 0.44 -3.84 10.33
C MET A 208 0.51 -5.26 9.77
N GLU A 209 0.33 -6.25 10.63
CA GLU A 209 0.29 -7.67 10.28
C GLU A 209 -1.14 -8.25 10.28
N GLY A 210 -1.31 -9.47 9.74
CA GLY A 210 -2.56 -10.21 9.74
C GLY A 210 -3.59 -9.68 8.74
N ASN A 211 -4.75 -9.24 9.23
CA ASN A 211 -5.92 -8.87 8.40
C ASN A 211 -5.82 -7.43 7.82
N GLY A 212 -4.63 -7.02 7.38
CA GLY A 212 -4.39 -5.74 6.70
C GLY A 212 -5.12 -5.63 5.35
N PRO A 213 -5.17 -4.43 4.73
CA PRO A 213 -4.31 -3.27 5.01
C PRO A 213 -4.94 -2.20 5.94
N ARG A 214 -6.10 -2.51 6.53
CA ARG A 214 -6.80 -1.65 7.50
C ARG A 214 -7.13 -2.36 8.83
N GLY A 215 -7.48 -3.64 8.77
CA GLY A 215 -8.00 -4.39 9.92
C GLY A 215 -7.03 -5.35 10.58
N GLY A 216 -5.72 -5.13 10.37
CA GLY A 216 -4.65 -5.94 10.94
C GLY A 216 -4.32 -5.58 12.38
N LYS A 217 -3.30 -6.25 12.92
CA LYS A 217 -2.72 -5.95 14.24
C LYS A 217 -1.49 -5.07 14.06
N VAL A 218 -1.36 -4.08 14.93
CA VAL A 218 -0.18 -3.23 14.99
C VAL A 218 0.98 -4.05 15.55
N LYS A 219 2.15 -3.93 14.93
CA LYS A 219 3.36 -4.63 15.35
C LYS A 219 4.58 -3.71 15.28
N PRO A 220 5.34 -3.55 16.37
CA PRO A 220 6.59 -2.81 16.33
C PRO A 220 7.60 -3.54 15.45
N MET A 221 8.21 -2.82 14.52
CA MET A 221 9.30 -3.32 13.65
C MET A 221 10.52 -2.38 13.69
N HIS A 222 10.38 -1.20 14.30
CA HIS A 222 11.45 -0.25 14.63
C HIS A 222 12.36 0.14 13.46
N VAL A 223 11.81 0.20 12.24
CA VAL A 223 12.61 0.40 11.03
C VAL A 223 12.04 1.48 10.12
N LEU A 224 12.92 2.33 9.59
CA LEU A 224 12.66 3.16 8.42
C LEU A 224 13.52 2.63 7.26
N LEU A 225 12.92 2.54 6.08
CA LEU A 225 13.59 2.05 4.88
C LEU A 225 13.57 3.11 3.79
N PHE A 226 14.69 3.28 3.08
CA PHE A 226 14.85 4.32 2.07
C PHE A 226 15.43 3.74 0.78
N SER A 227 14.89 4.13 -0.37
CA SER A 227 15.48 3.79 -1.67
C SER A 227 14.91 4.66 -2.78
N VAL A 228 15.59 4.67 -3.93
CA VAL A 228 15.06 5.15 -5.21
C VAL A 228 14.46 4.02 -6.05
N ASP A 229 14.70 2.76 -5.67
CA ASP A 229 14.17 1.56 -6.31
C ASP A 229 13.06 0.95 -5.44
N ALA A 230 11.81 1.10 -5.86
CA ALA A 230 10.64 0.60 -5.12
C ALA A 230 10.63 -0.92 -4.97
N VAL A 231 11.12 -1.66 -5.98
CA VAL A 231 11.16 -3.13 -5.95
C VAL A 231 12.23 -3.60 -4.98
N ALA A 232 13.39 -2.95 -4.96
CA ALA A 232 14.45 -3.24 -3.98
C ALA A 232 13.99 -2.92 -2.56
N LEU A 233 13.30 -1.79 -2.36
CA LEU A 233 12.76 -1.40 -1.06
C LEU A 233 11.75 -2.42 -0.54
N ASP A 234 10.79 -2.81 -1.39
CA ASP A 234 9.77 -3.81 -1.03
C ASP A 234 10.37 -5.21 -0.83
N ALA A 235 11.39 -5.60 -1.61
CA ALA A 235 12.10 -6.86 -1.41
C ALA A 235 12.85 -6.91 -0.07
N THR A 236 13.51 -5.82 0.31
CA THR A 236 14.17 -5.69 1.63
C THR A 236 13.15 -5.74 2.76
N ALA A 237 12.03 -5.02 2.63
CA ALA A 237 10.93 -5.10 3.61
C ALA A 237 10.36 -6.51 3.74
N CYS A 238 10.23 -7.25 2.62
CA CYS A 238 9.79 -8.64 2.63
C CYS A 238 10.71 -9.55 3.45
N ARG A 239 12.04 -9.39 3.31
CA ARG A 239 13.02 -10.15 4.10
C ARG A 239 12.92 -9.83 5.59
N ILE A 240 12.76 -8.54 5.93
CA ILE A 240 12.57 -8.08 7.31
C ILE A 240 11.33 -8.74 7.95
N ILE A 241 10.21 -8.86 7.24
CA ILE A 241 8.99 -9.50 7.78
C ILE A 241 8.97 -11.04 7.59
N GLY A 242 10.08 -11.64 7.14
CA GLY A 242 10.21 -13.08 6.96
C GLY A 242 9.29 -13.67 5.88
N VAL A 243 9.05 -12.94 4.79
CA VAL A 243 8.38 -13.46 3.59
C VAL A 243 9.37 -13.49 2.42
N ASN A 244 9.37 -14.58 1.66
CA ASN A 244 10.22 -14.67 0.47
C ASN A 244 9.77 -13.60 -0.56
N PRO A 245 10.65 -12.67 -0.99
CA PRO A 245 10.32 -11.63 -1.96
C PRO A 245 9.70 -12.19 -3.27
N ARG A 246 10.09 -13.41 -3.66
CA ARG A 246 9.56 -14.09 -4.85
C ARG A 246 8.08 -14.45 -4.77
N TYR A 247 7.50 -14.44 -3.58
CA TYR A 247 6.09 -14.76 -3.36
C TYR A 247 5.20 -13.51 -3.33
N VAL A 248 5.76 -12.31 -3.41
CA VAL A 248 5.00 -11.06 -3.49
C VAL A 248 4.91 -10.65 -4.97
N PRO A 249 3.70 -10.51 -5.56
CA PRO A 249 3.55 -10.33 -7.00
C PRO A 249 4.31 -9.12 -7.54
N THR A 250 4.17 -7.96 -6.89
CA THR A 250 4.83 -6.71 -7.30
C THR A 250 6.36 -6.81 -7.26
N VAL A 251 6.92 -7.58 -6.32
CA VAL A 251 8.36 -7.74 -6.19
C VAL A 251 8.91 -8.70 -7.23
N GLN A 252 8.33 -9.90 -7.33
CA GLN A 252 8.77 -10.91 -8.30
C GLN A 252 8.61 -10.42 -9.73
N ILE A 253 7.41 -9.94 -10.10
CA ILE A 253 7.13 -9.46 -11.46
C ILE A 253 7.92 -8.18 -11.75
N GLY A 254 8.07 -7.29 -10.77
CA GLY A 254 8.86 -6.07 -10.90
C GLY A 254 10.32 -6.38 -11.23
N HIS A 255 10.90 -7.37 -10.54
CA HIS A 255 12.24 -7.85 -10.82
C HIS A 255 12.35 -8.50 -12.20
N ASP A 256 11.48 -9.45 -12.52
CA ASP A 256 11.53 -10.20 -13.79
C ASP A 256 11.34 -9.30 -15.01
N LEU A 257 10.53 -8.26 -14.88
CA LEU A 257 10.30 -7.27 -15.93
C LEU A 257 11.31 -6.12 -15.90
N GLY A 258 12.22 -6.04 -14.91
CA GLY A 258 13.24 -4.99 -14.85
C GLY A 258 12.71 -3.61 -14.47
N TYR A 259 11.61 -3.53 -13.70
CA TYR A 259 11.17 -2.28 -13.05
C TYR A 259 12.04 -1.92 -11.84
N GLY A 260 12.82 -2.86 -11.35
CA GLY A 260 13.74 -2.70 -10.23
C GLY A 260 14.37 -4.04 -9.87
N THR A 261 15.06 -4.10 -8.74
CA THR A 261 15.87 -5.28 -8.39
C THR A 261 15.40 -5.93 -7.09
N ALA A 262 15.21 -7.25 -7.09
CA ALA A 262 14.85 -7.98 -5.88
C ALA A 262 15.91 -8.99 -5.41
N GLY A 263 16.96 -9.27 -6.19
CA GLY A 263 18.02 -10.23 -5.81
C GLY A 263 18.90 -9.73 -4.67
N GLU A 264 19.30 -10.60 -3.75
CA GLU A 264 20.13 -10.23 -2.58
C GLU A 264 21.48 -9.66 -3.01
N ASP A 265 22.18 -10.34 -3.92
CA ASP A 265 23.49 -9.90 -4.43
C ASP A 265 23.44 -8.64 -5.30
N ALA A 266 22.23 -8.14 -5.58
CA ALA A 266 21.99 -6.99 -6.44
C ALA A 266 21.39 -5.79 -5.67
N VAL A 267 21.18 -5.94 -4.35
CA VAL A 267 20.75 -4.88 -3.43
C VAL A 267 21.85 -4.62 -2.39
N GLU A 268 22.42 -3.43 -2.42
CA GLU A 268 23.36 -2.95 -1.41
C GLU A 268 22.57 -2.42 -0.20
N ILE A 269 22.76 -3.04 0.97
CA ILE A 269 22.19 -2.56 2.23
C ILE A 269 23.11 -1.51 2.85
N LEU A 270 22.56 -0.35 3.18
CA LEU A 270 23.24 0.75 3.85
C LEU A 270 22.65 0.95 5.26
N GLY A 271 23.44 1.52 6.17
CA GLY A 271 22.98 1.84 7.51
C GLY A 271 23.13 0.67 8.48
N ASP A 272 22.05 0.30 9.15
CA ASP A 272 22.06 -0.73 10.19
C ASP A 272 21.95 -2.14 9.60
N ASP A 273 22.50 -3.13 10.32
CA ASP A 273 22.43 -4.51 9.88
C ASP A 273 20.98 -5.01 9.81
N ILE A 274 20.57 -5.41 8.60
CA ILE A 274 19.24 -5.92 8.28
C ILE A 274 18.87 -7.12 9.16
N THR A 275 19.84 -7.95 9.57
CA THR A 275 19.55 -9.15 10.37
C THR A 275 18.91 -8.82 11.72
N SER A 276 19.19 -7.63 12.27
CA SER A 276 18.65 -7.15 13.55
C SER A 276 17.16 -6.75 13.49
N PHE A 277 16.56 -6.75 12.29
CA PHE A 277 15.16 -6.41 12.06
C PHE A 277 14.31 -7.60 11.63
N VAL A 278 14.93 -8.74 11.29
CA VAL A 278 14.21 -9.89 10.75
C VAL A 278 13.27 -10.47 11.81
N ASP A 279 11.97 -10.45 11.53
CA ASP A 279 10.93 -11.05 12.35
C ASP A 279 10.10 -12.07 11.57
N ASN A 280 10.47 -13.34 11.74
CA ASN A 280 9.75 -14.48 11.16
C ASN A 280 8.40 -14.78 11.84
N THR A 281 8.07 -14.09 12.94
CA THR A 281 6.78 -14.19 13.63
C THR A 281 5.73 -13.24 13.06
N PHE A 282 6.10 -12.36 12.11
CA PHE A 282 5.16 -11.47 11.44
C PHE A 282 3.99 -12.25 10.81
N ASP A 283 2.74 -11.92 11.12
CA ASP A 283 1.55 -12.62 10.61
C ASP A 283 1.28 -12.25 9.15
N ILE A 284 1.76 -13.07 8.21
CA ILE A 284 1.61 -12.87 6.77
C ILE A 284 1.50 -14.21 6.02
N ASP A 285 0.82 -14.21 4.88
CA ASP A 285 0.68 -15.39 4.02
C ASP A 285 1.99 -15.72 3.28
N ARG A 286 2.76 -16.67 3.83
CA ARG A 286 4.05 -17.16 3.30
C ARG A 286 3.94 -18.21 2.19
N ASP A 287 2.72 -18.58 1.79
CA ASP A 287 2.50 -19.53 0.70
C ASP A 287 2.95 -18.92 -0.65
N PRO A 288 3.59 -19.67 -1.56
CA PRO A 288 3.88 -19.20 -2.91
C PRO A 288 2.62 -18.74 -3.65
N LEU A 289 2.78 -17.79 -4.58
CA LEU A 289 1.71 -17.44 -5.51
C LEU A 289 1.39 -18.66 -6.38
N LYS A 290 0.12 -19.05 -6.38
CA LYS A 290 -0.37 -20.08 -7.29
C LYS A 290 -0.83 -19.40 -8.57
N PRO A 291 -0.24 -19.69 -9.74
CA PRO A 291 -0.64 -19.05 -10.98
C PRO A 291 -2.12 -19.28 -11.25
N PHE A 292 -2.85 -18.22 -11.60
CA PHE A 292 -4.22 -18.33 -12.05
C PHE A 292 -4.23 -19.01 -13.42
N ARG A 293 -4.40 -20.33 -13.45
CA ARG A 293 -4.67 -21.05 -14.70
C ARG A 293 -6.14 -20.88 -15.05
N ALA A 294 -6.42 -19.94 -15.94
CA ALA A 294 -7.71 -19.81 -16.60
C ALA A 294 -7.96 -21.04 -17.49
N ALA A 295 -8.47 -22.12 -16.90
CA ALA A 295 -9.14 -23.18 -17.63
C ALA A 295 -10.63 -23.08 -17.28
N GLY A 296 -11.47 -22.85 -18.29
CA GLY A 296 -12.90 -22.50 -18.22
C GLY A 296 -13.83 -23.45 -17.43
N ILE A 297 -13.28 -24.43 -16.71
CA ILE A 297 -13.99 -25.42 -15.88
C ILE A 297 -13.98 -25.01 -14.38
N MET A 298 -13.26 -23.95 -13.99
CA MET A 298 -12.89 -23.69 -12.58
C MET A 298 -13.85 -22.85 -11.70
N LYS A 299 -14.97 -22.29 -12.18
CA LYS A 299 -15.79 -21.38 -11.34
C LYS A 299 -16.32 -22.06 -10.06
N PHE A 300 -16.65 -23.35 -10.14
CA PHE A 300 -17.11 -24.17 -9.00
C PHE A 300 -15.98 -24.49 -8.00
N PHE A 301 -14.78 -24.85 -8.50
CA PHE A 301 -13.62 -25.18 -7.65
C PHE A 301 -12.97 -23.94 -7.02
N ARG A 302 -13.11 -22.75 -7.63
CA ARG A 302 -12.59 -21.48 -7.09
C ARG A 302 -13.05 -21.24 -5.64
N ASN A 303 -14.32 -21.51 -5.33
CA ASN A 303 -14.88 -21.33 -3.99
C ASN A 303 -14.31 -22.30 -2.94
N ARG A 304 -13.62 -23.36 -3.36
CA ARG A 304 -13.01 -24.36 -2.49
C ARG A 304 -11.49 -24.20 -2.34
N ILE A 305 -10.86 -23.29 -3.09
CA ILE A 305 -9.39 -23.15 -3.13
C ILE A 305 -8.96 -21.72 -2.73
N VAL A 306 -9.66 -20.71 -3.24
CA VAL A 306 -9.35 -19.29 -3.00
C VAL A 306 -9.96 -18.85 -1.66
N PRO A 307 -9.23 -18.10 -0.81
CA PRO A 307 -9.80 -17.50 0.40
C PRO A 307 -11.06 -16.71 0.09
N LYS A 308 -12.03 -16.73 1.00
CA LYS A 308 -13.28 -15.98 0.85
C LYS A 308 -13.49 -15.02 2.02
N PRO A 309 -14.01 -13.81 1.77
CA PRO A 309 -14.36 -12.90 2.84
C PRO A 309 -15.53 -13.47 3.65
N VAL A 310 -15.46 -13.37 4.97
CA VAL A 310 -16.51 -13.79 5.90
C VAL A 310 -16.73 -12.66 6.90
N ILE A 311 -18.00 -12.30 7.14
CA ILE A 311 -18.37 -11.31 8.15
C ILE A 311 -18.52 -12.01 9.50
N ASP A 312 -17.90 -11.45 10.53
CA ASP A 312 -18.15 -11.71 11.93
C ASP A 312 -19.31 -10.82 12.40
N GLU A 313 -20.47 -11.44 12.62
CA GLU A 313 -21.69 -10.74 13.03
C GLU A 313 -21.53 -10.01 14.36
N SER A 314 -20.75 -10.56 15.29
CA SER A 314 -20.57 -9.96 16.62
C SER A 314 -19.85 -8.61 16.57
N ARG A 315 -19.07 -8.37 15.51
CA ARG A 315 -18.31 -7.13 15.28
C ARG A 315 -18.97 -6.22 14.25
N CYS A 316 -19.97 -6.72 13.51
CA CYS A 316 -20.56 -5.97 12.41
C CYS A 316 -21.52 -4.88 12.94
N VAL A 317 -21.14 -3.61 12.76
CA VAL A 317 -22.01 -2.47 13.08
C VAL A 317 -23.04 -2.15 11.98
N ARG A 318 -23.15 -2.99 10.95
CA ARG A 318 -24.15 -2.86 9.86
C ARG A 318 -24.11 -1.51 9.14
N CYS A 319 -22.91 -0.96 8.94
CA CYS A 319 -22.70 0.34 8.28
C CYS A 319 -22.94 0.34 6.75
N GLY A 320 -23.02 -0.82 6.10
CA GLY A 320 -23.26 -0.92 4.65
C GLY A 320 -22.06 -0.67 3.73
N ILE A 321 -20.92 -0.19 4.23
CA ILE A 321 -19.72 0.12 3.41
C ILE A 321 -19.29 -1.05 2.51
N CYS A 322 -19.35 -2.29 3.02
CA CYS A 322 -18.99 -3.47 2.22
C CYS A 322 -19.89 -3.69 1.00
N ILE A 323 -21.17 -3.28 1.08
CA ILE A 323 -22.14 -3.31 -0.01
C ILE A 323 -21.83 -2.20 -0.98
N ASP A 324 -21.70 -0.96 -0.50
CA ASP A 324 -21.47 0.23 -1.32
C ASP A 324 -20.21 0.09 -2.19
N MET A 325 -19.13 -0.37 -1.56
CA MET A 325 -17.82 -0.53 -2.19
C MET A 325 -17.70 -1.80 -3.04
N CYS A 326 -18.69 -2.71 -3.01
CA CYS A 326 -18.65 -3.93 -3.81
C CYS A 326 -18.77 -3.59 -5.30
N PRO A 327 -17.73 -3.88 -6.12
CA PRO A 327 -17.73 -3.48 -7.51
C PRO A 327 -18.25 -4.59 -8.45
N ALA A 328 -18.59 -5.76 -7.90
CA ALA A 328 -19.17 -6.87 -8.66
C ALA A 328 -20.58 -6.52 -9.14
N GLN A 329 -20.93 -6.99 -10.33
CA GLN A 329 -22.26 -6.86 -10.91
C GLN A 329 -22.82 -8.25 -11.26
N PRO A 330 -23.89 -8.73 -10.59
CA PRO A 330 -24.54 -8.11 -9.43
C PRO A 330 -23.64 -8.07 -8.18
N LYS A 331 -23.94 -7.18 -7.22
CA LYS A 331 -23.16 -7.04 -5.97
C LYS A 331 -23.03 -8.39 -5.26
N ALA A 332 -21.81 -8.69 -4.83
CA ALA A 332 -21.48 -9.96 -4.19
C ALA A 332 -21.80 -10.00 -2.69
N VAL A 333 -22.15 -8.87 -2.08
CA VAL A 333 -22.60 -8.75 -0.70
C VAL A 333 -23.76 -7.77 -0.67
N ASN A 334 -24.84 -8.14 0.04
CA ASN A 334 -26.04 -7.31 0.16
C ASN A 334 -26.80 -7.64 1.45
N TRP A 335 -27.78 -6.82 1.80
CA TRP A 335 -28.75 -7.11 2.86
C TRP A 335 -29.59 -8.34 2.48
N ASP A 336 -29.74 -9.31 3.39
CA ASP A 336 -30.57 -10.48 3.11
C ASP A 336 -32.04 -10.05 3.03
N ARG A 337 -32.63 -10.13 1.84
CA ARG A 337 -34.00 -9.64 1.55
C ARG A 337 -34.27 -8.20 2.02
N GLY A 338 -33.24 -7.36 2.08
CA GLY A 338 -33.34 -5.97 2.55
C GLY A 338 -33.34 -5.80 4.08
N ASP A 339 -33.20 -6.88 4.85
CA ASP A 339 -33.10 -6.82 6.31
C ASP A 339 -31.76 -6.21 6.76
N LYS A 340 -31.84 -5.07 7.44
CA LYS A 340 -30.70 -4.34 8.01
C LYS A 340 -30.48 -4.63 9.49
N SER A 341 -31.28 -5.50 10.11
CA SER A 341 -31.10 -5.92 11.50
C SER A 341 -29.96 -6.94 11.65
N CYS A 342 -29.73 -7.74 10.61
CA CYS A 342 -28.65 -8.73 10.51
C CYS A 342 -27.44 -8.19 9.73
N ALA A 343 -26.31 -8.89 9.79
CA ALA A 343 -25.17 -8.52 8.95
C ALA A 343 -25.46 -8.79 7.45
N PRO A 344 -24.81 -8.05 6.52
CA PRO A 344 -24.89 -8.35 5.10
C PRO A 344 -24.44 -9.79 4.79
N VAL A 345 -25.02 -10.40 3.76
CA VAL A 345 -24.73 -11.76 3.32
C VAL A 345 -24.03 -11.79 1.97
N TYR A 346 -23.09 -12.73 1.80
CA TYR A 346 -22.34 -12.89 0.55
C TYR A 346 -23.02 -13.83 -0.44
N SER A 347 -23.15 -13.38 -1.69
CA SER A 347 -23.30 -14.23 -2.86
C SER A 347 -21.91 -14.53 -3.47
N TYR A 348 -21.33 -15.67 -3.08
CA TYR A 348 -20.00 -16.07 -3.55
C TYR A 348 -19.93 -16.43 -5.05
N ALA A 349 -21.08 -16.69 -5.68
CA ALA A 349 -21.14 -16.90 -7.13
C ALA A 349 -20.78 -15.62 -7.91
N SER A 350 -21.14 -14.46 -7.36
CA SER A 350 -20.86 -13.14 -7.95
C SER A 350 -19.56 -12.51 -7.43
N CYS A 351 -19.00 -13.02 -6.32
CA CYS A 351 -17.78 -12.46 -5.74
C CYS A 351 -16.56 -12.66 -6.66
N ILE A 352 -15.88 -11.56 -7.00
CA ILE A 352 -14.66 -11.56 -7.82
C ILE A 352 -13.36 -11.72 -7.01
N ARG A 353 -13.44 -11.84 -5.68
CA ARG A 353 -12.27 -12.02 -4.78
C ARG A 353 -11.28 -10.85 -4.75
N CYS A 354 -11.75 -9.63 -5.05
CA CYS A 354 -10.95 -8.39 -4.90
C CYS A 354 -10.68 -7.97 -3.45
N TYR A 355 -11.48 -8.47 -2.50
CA TYR A 355 -11.39 -8.17 -1.07
C TYR A 355 -11.55 -6.69 -0.66
N CYS A 356 -12.03 -5.79 -1.52
CA CYS A 356 -12.31 -4.39 -1.16
C CYS A 356 -13.21 -4.26 0.09
N CYS A 357 -14.17 -5.17 0.25
CA CYS A 357 -15.02 -5.23 1.45
C CYS A 357 -14.24 -5.51 2.75
N GLN A 358 -13.19 -6.33 2.69
CA GLN A 358 -12.31 -6.61 3.83
C GLN A 358 -11.38 -5.43 4.09
N GLU A 359 -10.79 -4.85 3.04
CA GLU A 359 -9.91 -3.69 3.11
C GLU A 359 -10.58 -2.47 3.73
N LEU A 360 -11.89 -2.28 3.50
CA LEU A 360 -12.60 -1.05 3.87
C LEU A 360 -13.50 -1.18 5.09
N CYS A 361 -13.60 -2.36 5.70
CA CYS A 361 -14.41 -2.57 6.89
C CYS A 361 -13.88 -1.76 8.09
N PRO A 362 -14.64 -0.79 8.64
CA PRO A 362 -14.15 0.06 9.74
C PRO A 362 -13.90 -0.74 11.02
N GLU A 363 -14.80 -1.69 11.31
CA GLU A 363 -14.75 -2.55 12.50
C GLU A 363 -13.83 -3.76 12.34
N SER A 364 -13.23 -3.92 11.16
CA SER A 364 -12.43 -5.11 10.81
C SER A 364 -13.20 -6.42 11.03
N ALA A 365 -14.52 -6.37 10.85
CA ALA A 365 -15.44 -7.50 11.01
C ALA A 365 -15.35 -8.51 9.85
N ILE A 366 -14.59 -8.21 8.79
CA ILE A 366 -14.47 -9.08 7.62
C ILE A 366 -13.07 -9.70 7.61
N THR A 367 -12.99 -11.03 7.56
CA THR A 367 -11.74 -11.79 7.51
C THR A 367 -11.69 -12.73 6.31
N LEU A 368 -10.49 -13.13 5.88
CA LEU A 368 -10.31 -14.06 4.78
C LEU A 368 -10.21 -15.51 5.28
N LYS A 369 -11.27 -16.29 5.10
CA LYS A 369 -11.30 -17.70 5.51
C LYS A 369 -10.70 -18.59 4.42
N LYS A 370 -9.58 -19.25 4.72
CA LYS A 370 -9.00 -20.31 3.87
C LYS A 370 -9.96 -21.54 3.88
N PRO A 371 -10.39 -22.08 2.72
CA PRO A 371 -11.25 -23.26 2.68
C PRO A 371 -10.58 -24.51 3.29
N MET A 372 -11.33 -25.39 3.98
CA MET A 372 -10.76 -26.55 4.69
C MET A 372 -10.02 -27.55 3.79
N VAL A 373 -10.44 -27.69 2.53
CA VAL A 373 -9.79 -28.59 1.55
C VAL A 373 -8.34 -28.19 1.28
N ARG A 374 -7.99 -26.89 1.44
CA ARG A 374 -6.61 -26.39 1.28
C ARG A 374 -5.64 -26.96 2.33
N LYS A 375 -6.11 -27.39 3.52
CA LYS A 375 -5.24 -27.98 4.56
C LYS A 375 -4.72 -29.39 4.20
N LEU A 376 -5.41 -30.12 3.32
CA LEU A 376 -4.96 -31.46 2.88
C LEU A 376 -3.88 -31.40 1.79
N PHE A 377 -3.86 -30.34 0.96
CA PHE A 377 -2.94 -30.21 -0.17
C PHE A 377 -1.73 -29.29 0.12
N SER A 378 -1.57 -28.78 1.35
CA SER A 378 -0.43 -27.96 1.76
C SER A 378 0.55 -28.71 2.68
N ARG A 379 0.45 -30.05 2.73
CA ARG A 379 1.30 -30.95 3.53
C ARG A 379 2.16 -31.87 2.65
N SER A 380 2.49 -31.44 1.43
CA SER A 380 3.35 -32.19 0.51
C SER A 380 4.54 -31.34 0.10
#